data_AF-A0A3D1ADW0-F1
#
_entry.id   AF-A0A3D1ADW0-F1
#
_cell.length_a   1.000
_cell.length_b   1.000
_cell.length_c   1.000
_cell.angle_alpha   90.00
_cell.angle_beta   90.00
_cell.angle_gamma   90.00
#
_symmetry.space_group_name_H-M   'P 1'
#
loop_
_entity.id
_entity.type
_entity.pdbx_description
1 polymer ?
#
loop_
_entity_poly.entity_id
_entity_poly.type
_entity_poly.pdbx_seq_one_letter_code
_entity_poly.pdbx_strand_id
1 'polypeptide(L)'
;MYQINRRVTGNSRQAKTVTNENNAEVIFSIHHDGDGIDTQGNHQTHCGFTWPKSARTDPHISYADITLENRIPNNNDTRKFLSYATRVEYTDAVVDTLTWPVSIVRPGKWIHRTNDGTYKTVDEQPNNINHIDFRYAEVLLIKAEALFFLNKASEALPVINEIRERAFGGHYEHGGKLSVLTEQDLYNEWDYEFAFE
;
A
#
# COMPACT_ATOMS: atom_id res chain seq x y z
N MET A 1 16.57 13.90 25.59
CA MET A 1 15.39 13.75 24.71
C MET A 1 15.78 12.70 23.66
N TYR A 2 15.26 11.48 23.74
CA TYR A 2 15.59 10.44 22.74
C TYR A 2 14.90 10.83 21.43
N GLN A 3 15.67 11.24 20.42
CA GLN A 3 15.15 11.36 19.06
C GLN A 3 14.92 9.94 18.53
N ILE A 4 13.66 9.50 18.50
CA ILE A 4 13.29 8.31 17.74
C ILE A 4 13.33 8.74 16.27
N ASN A 5 14.40 8.39 15.56
CA ASN A 5 14.53 8.61 14.12
C ASN A 5 13.60 7.66 13.37
N ARG A 6 12.29 7.93 13.38
CA ARG A 6 11.35 7.25 12.48
C ARG A 6 11.54 7.80 11.07
N ARG A 7 11.50 6.91 10.09
CA ARG A 7 11.56 7.23 8.66
C ARG A 7 10.52 6.38 7.96
N VAL A 8 10.00 6.89 6.85
CA VAL A 8 9.25 6.06 5.92
C VAL A 8 10.19 4.94 5.42
N THR A 9 9.71 3.70 5.37
CA THR A 9 10.53 2.53 4.97
C THR A 9 11.05 2.69 3.53
N GLY A 10 12.27 2.26 3.22
CA GLY A 10 12.90 2.53 1.91
C GLY A 10 12.24 1.90 0.68
N ASN A 11 11.19 1.08 0.84
CA ASN A 11 10.46 0.47 -0.27
C ASN A 11 9.00 0.22 0.11
N SER A 12 8.05 0.81 -0.63
CA SER A 12 6.61 0.60 -0.43
C SER A 12 6.19 -0.88 -0.50
N ARG A 13 6.92 -1.71 -1.26
CA ARG A 13 6.68 -3.15 -1.41
C ARG A 13 6.95 -3.95 -0.15
N GLN A 14 7.72 -3.40 0.80
CA GLN A 14 8.08 -4.11 2.01
C GLN A 14 7.07 -3.87 3.13
N ALA A 15 6.30 -2.78 3.11
CA ALA A 15 5.56 -2.32 4.29
C ALA A 15 4.52 -3.31 4.85
N LYS A 16 4.07 -4.30 4.06
CA LYS A 16 2.90 -5.14 4.37
C LYS A 16 3.13 -6.62 4.05
N THR A 17 4.08 -7.24 4.75
CA THR A 17 4.29 -8.69 4.73
C THR A 17 4.52 -9.17 6.16
N VAL A 18 4.23 -10.46 6.43
CA VAL A 18 4.46 -11.08 7.75
C VAL A 18 5.90 -10.90 8.23
N THR A 19 6.88 -10.93 7.33
CA THR A 19 8.31 -10.75 7.68
C THR A 19 8.73 -9.31 7.95
N ASN A 20 7.87 -8.33 7.66
CA ASN A 20 8.16 -6.91 7.84
C ASN A 20 7.12 -6.19 8.71
N GLU A 21 6.41 -6.95 9.55
CA GLU A 21 5.53 -6.41 10.57
C GLU A 21 6.33 -5.63 11.61
N ASN A 22 5.67 -4.67 12.27
CA ASN A 22 6.28 -3.85 13.33
C ASN A 22 7.59 -3.16 12.90
N ASN A 23 7.73 -2.88 11.60
CA ASN A 23 8.88 -2.15 11.07
C ASN A 23 8.91 -0.69 11.59
N ALA A 24 9.97 0.04 11.26
CA ALA A 24 10.20 1.40 11.77
C ALA A 24 9.09 2.42 11.45
N GLU A 25 8.27 2.17 10.43
CA GLU A 25 7.15 3.03 10.03
C GLU A 25 5.89 2.73 10.86
N VAL A 26 5.69 1.51 11.34
CA VAL A 26 4.49 1.12 12.11
C VAL A 26 4.54 1.74 13.51
N ILE A 27 3.49 2.48 13.88
CA ILE A 27 3.32 3.06 15.22
C ILE A 27 2.43 2.15 16.06
N PHE A 28 1.34 1.67 15.47
CA PHE A 28 0.40 0.75 16.09
C PHE A 28 -0.22 -0.16 15.03
N SER A 29 -0.36 -1.44 15.39
CA SER A 29 -1.01 -2.45 14.57
C SER A 29 -1.69 -3.49 15.46
N ILE A 30 -2.76 -4.09 14.96
CA ILE A 30 -3.43 -5.23 15.57
C ILE A 30 -2.71 -6.50 15.12
N HIS A 31 -2.26 -7.28 16.11
CA HIS A 31 -1.56 -8.54 15.87
C HIS A 31 -2.54 -9.64 15.46
N HIS A 32 -2.21 -10.41 14.40
CA HIS A 32 -3.01 -11.53 13.93
C HIS A 32 -2.16 -12.80 13.80
N ASP A 33 -2.59 -13.88 14.45
CA ASP A 33 -1.96 -15.20 14.37
C ASP A 33 -2.52 -16.08 13.24
N GLY A 34 -3.53 -15.57 12.52
CA GLY A 34 -4.23 -16.27 11.45
C GLY A 34 -5.29 -17.27 11.91
N ASP A 35 -5.93 -17.89 10.93
CA ASP A 35 -7.01 -18.86 11.11
C ASP A 35 -6.56 -20.04 11.98
N GLY A 36 -7.24 -20.23 13.11
CA GLY A 36 -7.00 -21.34 14.05
C GLY A 36 -6.60 -20.91 15.45
N ILE A 37 -6.16 -19.66 15.63
CA ILE A 37 -5.91 -19.04 16.94
C ILE A 37 -6.78 -17.80 17.11
N ASP A 38 -6.75 -16.92 16.11
CA ASP A 38 -7.71 -15.83 15.95
C ASP A 38 -8.84 -16.35 15.05
N THR A 39 -10.06 -16.49 15.59
CA THR A 39 -11.18 -17.14 14.88
C THR A 39 -11.59 -16.39 13.61
N GLN A 40 -11.14 -15.14 13.43
CA GLN A 40 -11.46 -14.32 12.26
C GLN A 40 -10.24 -13.72 11.56
N GLY A 41 -9.11 -13.53 12.25
CA GLY A 41 -7.88 -12.97 11.69
C GLY A 41 -8.08 -11.62 10.99
N ASN A 42 -7.09 -11.19 10.22
CA ASN A 42 -7.19 -9.97 9.42
C ASN A 42 -8.04 -10.20 8.15
N HIS A 43 -9.31 -9.81 8.18
CA HIS A 43 -10.18 -9.91 7.01
C HIS A 43 -9.71 -9.02 5.84
N GLN A 44 -9.00 -7.90 6.07
CA GLN A 44 -8.50 -7.07 4.96
C GLN A 44 -7.55 -7.83 4.02
N THR A 45 -6.85 -8.85 4.53
CA THR A 45 -5.90 -9.65 3.75
C THR A 45 -6.59 -10.80 3.03
N HIS A 46 -7.11 -11.78 3.77
CA HIS A 46 -7.76 -12.95 3.21
C HIS A 46 -9.01 -12.59 2.39
N CYS A 47 -9.85 -11.68 2.87
CA CYS A 47 -11.09 -11.33 2.16
C CYS A 47 -10.85 -10.42 0.95
N GLY A 48 -9.72 -9.71 0.90
CA GLY A 48 -9.31 -8.88 -0.25
C GLY A 48 -8.84 -9.69 -1.47
N PHE A 49 -8.47 -10.96 -1.25
CA PHE A 49 -7.93 -11.84 -2.29
C PHE A 49 -8.26 -13.33 -2.05
N THR A 50 -9.52 -13.64 -1.75
CA THR A 50 -9.94 -14.96 -1.22
C THR A 50 -9.83 -16.12 -2.20
N TRP A 51 -9.90 -15.85 -3.51
CA TRP A 51 -9.87 -16.89 -4.53
C TRP A 51 -8.66 -16.74 -5.46
N PRO A 52 -7.44 -17.06 -4.99
CA PRO A 52 -6.27 -17.16 -5.85
C PRO A 52 -6.52 -18.03 -7.09
N LYS A 53 -5.92 -17.65 -8.22
CA LYS A 53 -6.03 -18.31 -9.53
C LYS A 53 -7.46 -18.34 -10.11
N SER A 54 -8.35 -17.53 -9.55
CA SER A 54 -9.75 -17.43 -9.95
C SER A 54 -10.12 -15.99 -10.29
N ALA A 55 -9.36 -15.36 -11.20
CA ALA A 55 -9.53 -13.94 -11.56
C ALA A 55 -10.99 -13.52 -11.89
N ARG A 56 -11.84 -14.42 -12.37
CA ARG A 56 -13.25 -14.15 -12.69
C ARG A 56 -14.20 -14.18 -11.48
N THR A 57 -13.72 -14.61 -10.32
CA THR A 57 -14.50 -14.65 -9.09
C THR A 57 -14.12 -13.44 -8.26
N ASP A 58 -15.12 -12.63 -7.88
CA ASP A 58 -14.93 -11.49 -6.99
C ASP A 58 -14.64 -11.96 -5.57
N PRO A 59 -13.62 -11.40 -4.86
CA PRO A 59 -13.23 -11.66 -3.48
C PRO A 59 -14.30 -11.14 -2.51
N HIS A 60 -14.26 -11.58 -1.26
CA HIS A 60 -15.29 -11.24 -0.27
C HIS A 60 -15.39 -9.72 -0.03
N ILE A 61 -14.26 -9.02 -0.12
CA ILE A 61 -14.21 -7.56 -0.15
C ILE A 61 -13.31 -7.12 -1.31
N SER A 62 -13.75 -6.13 -2.07
CA SER A 62 -12.96 -5.55 -3.15
C SER A 62 -13.23 -4.08 -3.29
N TYR A 63 -12.45 -3.44 -4.15
CA TYR A 63 -12.87 -2.22 -4.80
C TYR A 63 -14.22 -2.40 -5.50
N ALA A 64 -14.97 -1.32 -5.69
CA ALA A 64 -16.26 -1.35 -6.39
C ALA A 64 -16.23 -0.60 -7.73
N ASP A 65 -15.07 -0.07 -8.13
CA ASP A 65 -14.93 0.85 -9.25
C ASP A 65 -13.77 0.45 -10.18
N ILE A 66 -14.08 0.25 -11.45
CA ILE A 66 -13.11 -0.09 -12.51
C ILE A 66 -12.12 1.05 -12.77
N THR A 67 -12.49 2.30 -12.47
CA THR A 67 -11.61 3.45 -12.73
C THR A 67 -10.37 3.46 -11.84
N LEU A 68 -10.38 2.67 -10.75
CA LEU A 68 -9.27 2.56 -9.82
C LEU A 68 -8.00 1.94 -10.43
N GLU A 69 -8.13 1.21 -11.54
CA GLU A 69 -6.98 0.73 -12.33
C GLU A 69 -5.99 1.83 -12.70
N ASN A 70 -6.51 3.04 -12.96
CA ASN A 70 -5.72 4.19 -13.36
C ASN A 70 -5.64 5.27 -12.27
N ARG A 71 -6.00 4.95 -11.02
CA ARG A 71 -6.08 5.93 -9.94
C ARG A 71 -4.74 6.60 -9.65
N ILE A 72 -3.66 5.82 -9.65
CA ILE A 72 -2.30 6.33 -9.59
C ILE A 72 -1.77 6.45 -11.03
N PRO A 73 -1.66 7.66 -11.60
CA PRO A 73 -1.38 7.84 -13.02
C PRO A 73 0.08 7.53 -13.39
N ASN A 74 1.02 7.78 -12.47
CA ASN A 74 2.45 7.63 -12.76
C ASN A 74 2.92 6.18 -12.54
N ASN A 75 3.44 5.54 -13.58
CA ASN A 75 3.94 4.16 -13.51
C ASN A 75 5.23 4.00 -12.69
N ASN A 76 5.94 5.10 -12.41
CA ASN A 76 7.11 5.10 -11.53
C ASN A 76 6.71 5.11 -10.04
N ASP A 77 5.46 5.42 -9.71
CA ASP A 77 4.96 5.29 -8.35
C ASP A 77 4.75 3.81 -8.02
N THR A 78 5.62 3.30 -7.17
CA THR A 78 5.64 1.88 -6.79
C THR A 78 4.37 1.44 -6.07
N ARG A 79 3.60 2.37 -5.49
CA ARG A 79 2.31 2.08 -4.85
C ARG A 79 1.28 1.63 -5.86
N LYS A 80 1.35 2.06 -7.13
CA LYS A 80 0.35 1.72 -8.16
C LYS A 80 0.04 0.23 -8.21
N PHE A 81 1.07 -0.60 -8.34
CA PHE A 81 0.95 -2.05 -8.47
C PHE A 81 0.60 -2.75 -7.14
N LEU A 82 0.81 -2.07 -6.01
CA LEU A 82 0.49 -2.60 -4.68
C LEU A 82 -0.93 -2.23 -4.27
N SER A 83 -1.33 -0.99 -4.46
CA SER A 83 -2.69 -0.53 -4.18
C SER A 83 -3.68 -1.17 -5.14
N TYR A 84 -3.40 -1.12 -6.45
CA TYR A 84 -4.33 -1.55 -7.49
C TYR A 84 -3.68 -2.62 -8.36
N ALA A 85 -3.58 -3.84 -7.84
CA ALA A 85 -2.96 -4.96 -8.54
C ALA A 85 -3.78 -5.33 -9.78
N THR A 86 -3.19 -5.13 -10.95
CA THR A 86 -3.74 -5.51 -12.28
C THR A 86 -3.26 -6.89 -12.74
N ARG A 87 -2.20 -7.41 -12.14
CA ARG A 87 -1.63 -8.73 -12.46
C ARG A 87 -0.94 -9.30 -11.23
N VAL A 88 -1.14 -10.60 -10.99
CA VAL A 88 -0.33 -11.37 -10.06
C VAL A 88 0.15 -12.66 -10.71
N GLU A 89 1.34 -13.11 -10.32
CA GLU A 89 1.95 -14.35 -10.80
C GLU A 89 2.25 -15.25 -9.61
N TYR A 90 2.00 -16.54 -9.80
CA TYR A 90 2.13 -17.56 -8.77
C TYR A 90 3.46 -18.32 -8.89
N THR A 91 3.76 -19.10 -7.85
CA THR A 91 4.95 -19.97 -7.77
C THR A 91 4.97 -21.03 -8.86
N ASP A 92 3.80 -21.50 -9.31
CA ASP A 92 3.60 -22.45 -10.40
C ASP A 92 3.46 -21.80 -11.79
N ALA A 93 3.80 -20.52 -11.91
CA ALA A 93 3.72 -19.72 -13.13
C ALA A 93 2.31 -19.47 -13.70
N VAL A 94 1.25 -19.81 -12.96
CA VAL A 94 -0.09 -19.29 -13.26
C VAL A 94 -0.07 -17.76 -13.12
N VAL A 95 -0.90 -17.08 -13.91
CA VAL A 95 -1.02 -15.62 -13.91
C VAL A 95 -2.49 -15.25 -13.86
N ASP A 96 -2.86 -14.44 -12.88
CA ASP A 96 -4.15 -13.76 -12.88
C ASP A 96 -4.03 -12.38 -13.53
N THR A 97 -4.93 -12.11 -14.48
CA THR A 97 -5.16 -10.77 -15.03
C THR A 97 -6.36 -10.15 -14.31
N LEU A 98 -6.10 -9.10 -13.54
CA LEU A 98 -7.02 -8.49 -12.60
C LEU A 98 -7.53 -7.14 -13.13
N THR A 99 -8.02 -7.14 -14.36
CA THR A 99 -8.52 -5.94 -15.06
C THR A 99 -9.80 -6.25 -15.84
N TRP A 100 -10.55 -5.21 -16.18
CA TRP A 100 -11.80 -5.35 -16.93
C TRP A 100 -11.53 -5.87 -18.36
N PRO A 101 -12.36 -6.77 -18.93
CA PRO A 101 -13.62 -7.33 -18.41
C PRO A 101 -13.47 -8.67 -17.68
N VAL A 102 -12.26 -9.09 -17.33
CA VAL A 102 -12.04 -10.36 -16.64
C VAL A 102 -12.33 -10.23 -15.14
N SER A 103 -11.92 -9.11 -14.56
CA SER A 103 -11.97 -8.78 -13.14
C SER A 103 -12.01 -7.27 -12.97
N ILE A 104 -11.92 -6.81 -11.73
CA ILE A 104 -11.42 -5.49 -11.36
C ILE A 104 -10.07 -5.65 -10.65
N VAL A 105 -9.35 -4.53 -10.47
CA VAL A 105 -8.09 -4.53 -9.70
C VAL A 105 -8.30 -5.05 -8.27
N ARG A 106 -7.25 -5.65 -7.70
CA ARG A 106 -7.29 -6.19 -6.33
C ARG A 106 -6.39 -5.37 -5.39
N PRO A 107 -6.72 -5.32 -4.08
CA PRO A 107 -5.88 -4.65 -3.08
C PRO A 107 -4.57 -5.43 -2.86
N GLY A 108 -3.59 -5.18 -3.71
CA GLY A 108 -2.32 -5.92 -3.77
C GLY A 108 -1.44 -5.80 -2.52
N LYS A 109 -1.66 -4.77 -1.70
CA LYS A 109 -0.99 -4.49 -0.44
C LYS A 109 -1.12 -5.61 0.58
N TRP A 110 -2.20 -6.38 0.49
CA TRP A 110 -2.54 -7.42 1.46
C TRP A 110 -2.50 -8.83 0.87
N ILE A 111 -2.00 -8.97 -0.36
CA ILE A 111 -1.79 -10.25 -1.02
C ILE A 111 -0.50 -10.87 -0.48
N HIS A 112 -0.59 -12.10 0.04
CA HIS A 112 0.56 -12.88 0.48
C HIS A 112 1.46 -13.24 -0.68
N ARG A 113 2.76 -13.05 -0.48
CA ARG A 113 3.79 -13.29 -1.47
C ARG A 113 4.97 -14.04 -0.86
N THR A 114 5.76 -14.65 -1.73
CA THR A 114 7.01 -15.28 -1.35
C THR A 114 8.01 -14.25 -0.79
N ASN A 115 8.80 -14.68 0.19
CA ASN A 115 9.86 -13.86 0.80
C ASN A 115 11.25 -14.12 0.19
N ASP A 116 11.30 -14.80 -0.97
CA ASP A 116 12.52 -15.19 -1.69
C ASP A 116 12.99 -14.12 -2.70
N GLY A 117 12.34 -12.96 -2.71
CA GLY A 117 12.62 -11.87 -3.65
C GLY A 117 11.96 -12.01 -5.02
N THR A 118 11.30 -13.13 -5.33
CA THR A 118 10.54 -13.29 -6.59
C THR A 118 9.21 -12.56 -6.56
N TYR A 119 8.70 -12.23 -5.36
CA TYR A 119 7.47 -11.47 -5.14
C TYR A 119 6.22 -12.14 -5.75
N LYS A 120 6.27 -13.47 -5.89
CA LYS A 120 5.19 -14.29 -6.43
C LYS A 120 4.11 -14.50 -5.37
N THR A 121 2.86 -14.50 -5.79
CA THR A 121 1.72 -14.77 -4.91
C THR A 121 1.70 -16.24 -4.52
N VAL A 122 1.35 -16.51 -3.26
CA VAL A 122 1.14 -17.87 -2.75
C VAL A 122 -0.34 -18.25 -2.82
N ASP A 123 -0.62 -19.55 -2.93
CA ASP A 123 -1.98 -20.07 -3.05
C ASP A 123 -2.74 -19.91 -1.74
N GLU A 124 -2.06 -20.03 -0.60
CA GLU A 124 -2.63 -19.75 0.70
C GLU A 124 -2.60 -18.24 0.99
N GLN A 125 -3.73 -17.68 1.39
CA GLN A 125 -3.85 -16.30 1.87
C GLN A 125 -4.17 -16.29 3.36
N PRO A 126 -3.23 -16.71 4.23
CA PRO A 126 -3.49 -16.74 5.66
C PRO A 126 -3.80 -15.33 6.14
N ASN A 127 -4.88 -15.13 6.89
CA ASN A 127 -5.27 -13.83 7.44
C ASN A 127 -4.38 -13.35 8.60
N ASN A 128 -3.05 -13.50 8.46
CA ASN A 128 -2.06 -13.30 9.53
C ASN A 128 -1.10 -12.13 9.29
N ILE A 129 -1.31 -11.31 8.25
CA ILE A 129 -0.63 -10.01 8.20
C ILE A 129 -1.32 -9.07 9.19
N ASN A 130 -0.52 -8.44 10.05
CA ASN A 130 -0.99 -7.44 11.01
C ASN A 130 -1.74 -6.28 10.35
N HIS A 131 -2.86 -5.90 10.97
CA HIS A 131 -3.64 -4.75 10.51
C HIS A 131 -2.99 -3.47 11.04
N ILE A 132 -2.53 -2.60 10.16
CA ILE A 132 -1.81 -1.38 10.53
C ILE A 132 -2.83 -0.26 10.68
N ASP A 133 -3.00 0.21 11.90
CA ASP A 133 -3.94 1.28 12.25
C ASP A 133 -3.26 2.66 12.27
N PHE A 134 -1.99 2.72 12.66
CA PHE A 134 -1.23 3.97 12.64
C PHE A 134 0.20 3.74 12.16
N ARG A 135 0.64 4.57 11.21
CA ARG A 135 2.01 4.53 10.70
C ARG A 135 2.55 5.91 10.37
N TYR A 136 3.88 6.01 10.33
CA TYR A 136 4.58 7.29 10.28
C TYR A 136 4.26 8.12 9.04
N ALA A 137 3.95 7.50 7.89
CA ALA A 137 3.49 8.24 6.71
C ALA A 137 2.19 9.03 6.97
N GLU A 138 1.29 8.52 7.82
CA GLU A 138 0.06 9.22 8.21
C GLU A 138 0.39 10.47 9.02
N VAL A 139 1.31 10.36 9.97
CA VAL A 139 1.78 11.49 10.78
C VAL A 139 2.39 12.57 9.89
N LEU A 140 3.16 12.17 8.87
CA LEU A 140 3.72 13.10 7.89
C LEU A 140 2.63 13.76 7.03
N LEU A 141 1.62 13.02 6.58
CA LEU A 141 0.48 13.56 5.83
C LEU A 141 -0.33 14.56 6.65
N ILE A 142 -0.70 14.20 7.88
CA ILE A 142 -1.39 15.09 8.84
C ILE A 142 -0.57 16.37 9.04
N LYS A 143 0.75 16.24 9.27
CA LYS A 143 1.64 17.39 9.46
C LYS A 143 1.67 18.27 8.21
N ALA A 144 1.83 17.70 7.02
CA ALA A 144 1.92 18.46 5.79
C ALA A 144 0.60 19.18 5.46
N GLU A 145 -0.52 18.49 5.64
CA GLU A 145 -1.86 19.05 5.46
C GLU A 145 -2.10 20.23 6.42
N ALA A 146 -1.81 20.05 7.71
CA ALA A 146 -1.92 21.12 8.70
C ALA A 146 -1.03 22.32 8.35
N LEU A 147 0.23 22.10 7.96
CA LEU A 147 1.13 23.17 7.53
C LEU A 147 0.58 23.90 6.29
N PHE A 148 0.07 23.18 5.30
CA PHE A 148 -0.50 23.77 4.10
C PHE A 148 -1.68 24.70 4.42
N PHE A 149 -2.65 24.23 5.21
CA PHE A 149 -3.83 25.02 5.61
C PHE A 149 -3.51 26.17 6.58
N LEU A 150 -2.36 26.13 7.24
CA LEU A 150 -1.82 27.26 8.00
C LEU A 150 -1.05 28.27 7.13
N ASN A 151 -1.15 28.18 5.80
CA ASN A 151 -0.43 29.00 4.82
C ASN A 151 1.11 28.84 4.90
N LYS A 152 1.58 27.64 5.29
CA LYS A 152 3.00 27.29 5.39
C LYS A 152 3.39 26.23 4.35
N ALA A 153 2.95 26.41 3.10
CA ALA A 153 3.19 25.44 2.02
C ALA A 153 4.68 25.14 1.78
N SER A 154 5.57 26.11 1.99
CA SER A 154 7.02 25.91 1.90
C SER A 154 7.58 24.99 2.98
N GLU A 155 6.98 24.96 4.17
CA GLU A 155 7.31 24.01 5.24
C GLU A 155 6.66 22.63 5.00
N ALA A 156 5.48 22.59 4.37
CA ALA A 156 4.77 21.36 4.05
C ALA A 156 5.41 20.56 2.89
N LEU A 157 5.91 21.26 1.86
CA LEU A 157 6.50 20.66 0.68
C LEU A 157 7.58 19.59 0.98
N PRO A 158 8.61 19.86 1.82
CA PRO A 158 9.61 18.84 2.14
C PRO A 158 9.02 17.64 2.90
N VAL A 159 7.94 17.82 3.67
CA VAL A 159 7.28 16.74 4.42
C VAL A 159 6.57 15.77 3.46
N ILE A 160 5.80 16.28 2.50
CA ILE A 160 5.18 15.42 1.46
C ILE A 160 6.22 14.75 0.58
N ASN A 161 7.28 15.48 0.25
CA ASN A 161 8.35 14.95 -0.57
C ASN A 161 9.08 13.76 0.08
N GLU A 162 9.08 13.62 1.41
CA GLU A 162 9.61 12.42 2.10
C GLU A 162 8.80 11.15 1.76
N ILE A 163 7.46 11.28 1.72
CA ILE A 163 6.56 10.16 1.37
C ILE A 163 6.72 9.81 -0.11
N ARG A 164 6.79 10.84 -0.96
CA ARG A 164 6.94 10.68 -2.41
C ARG A 164 8.31 10.13 -2.80
N GLU A 165 9.37 10.48 -2.08
CA GLU A 165 10.69 9.89 -2.26
C GLU A 165 10.65 8.37 -2.03
N ARG A 166 9.96 7.91 -0.99
CA ARG A 166 9.72 6.49 -0.77
C ARG A 166 8.87 5.86 -1.88
N ALA A 167 7.77 6.51 -2.26
CA ALA A 167 6.84 5.96 -3.23
C ALA A 167 7.46 5.80 -4.62
N PHE A 168 8.36 6.69 -5.01
CA PHE A 168 9.02 6.66 -6.32
C PHE A 168 10.40 5.99 -6.29
N GLY A 169 11.05 5.90 -5.14
CA GLY A 169 12.38 5.33 -4.98
C GLY A 169 13.39 5.94 -5.97
N GLY A 170 14.05 5.08 -6.75
CA GLY A 170 15.02 5.52 -7.77
C GLY A 170 14.46 6.42 -8.87
N HIS A 171 13.13 6.55 -8.97
CA HIS A 171 12.46 7.44 -9.92
C HIS A 171 11.94 8.74 -9.29
N TYR A 172 12.37 9.07 -8.06
CA TYR A 172 11.91 10.26 -7.36
C TYR A 172 12.10 11.56 -8.16
N GLU A 173 13.27 11.76 -8.75
CA GLU A 173 13.54 12.94 -9.59
C GLU A 173 12.79 12.88 -10.95
N HIS A 174 12.17 11.76 -11.31
CA HIS A 174 11.44 11.51 -12.55
C HIS A 174 9.90 11.52 -12.34
N GLY A 175 9.41 12.59 -11.71
CA GLY A 175 7.98 12.82 -11.48
C GLY A 175 7.49 12.53 -10.05
N GLY A 176 8.38 12.06 -9.17
CA GLY A 176 8.07 11.91 -7.74
C GLY A 176 8.23 13.22 -6.97
N LYS A 177 9.21 14.05 -7.30
CA LYS A 177 9.50 15.29 -6.58
C LYS A 177 8.57 16.43 -6.98
N LEU A 178 7.85 16.98 -6.00
CA LEU A 178 7.10 18.22 -6.18
C LEU A 178 8.02 19.43 -6.00
N SER A 179 7.90 20.41 -6.89
CA SER A 179 8.54 21.72 -6.76
C SER A 179 7.65 22.76 -6.09
N VAL A 180 6.33 22.55 -6.16
CA VAL A 180 5.29 23.35 -5.51
C VAL A 180 4.24 22.36 -5.01
N LEU A 181 3.73 22.58 -3.80
CA LEU A 181 2.66 21.79 -3.23
C LEU A 181 1.31 22.48 -3.50
N THR A 182 0.37 21.76 -4.08
CA THR A 182 -1.03 22.19 -4.23
C THR A 182 -1.94 21.43 -3.26
N GLU A 183 -3.16 21.93 -3.07
CA GLU A 183 -4.19 21.23 -2.30
C GLU A 183 -4.51 19.85 -2.91
N GLN A 184 -4.59 19.79 -4.25
CA GLN A 184 -4.85 18.53 -4.95
C GLN A 184 -3.73 17.51 -4.74
N ASP A 185 -2.47 17.95 -4.63
CA ASP A 185 -1.36 17.04 -4.34
C ASP A 185 -1.51 16.39 -2.96
N LEU A 186 -1.98 17.13 -1.95
CA LEU A 186 -2.25 16.58 -0.61
C LEU A 186 -3.35 15.53 -0.65
N TYR A 187 -4.48 15.83 -1.31
CA TYR A 187 -5.59 14.88 -1.43
C TYR A 187 -5.19 13.63 -2.22
N ASN A 188 -4.43 13.80 -3.30
CA ASN A 188 -3.88 12.68 -4.05
C ASN A 188 -2.97 11.82 -3.17
N GLU A 189 -2.13 12.44 -2.35
CA GLU A 189 -1.16 11.69 -1.55
C GLU A 189 -1.85 10.90 -0.42
N TRP A 190 -2.90 11.43 0.21
CA TRP A 190 -3.77 10.66 1.11
C TRP A 190 -4.40 9.45 0.40
N ASP A 191 -5.00 9.69 -0.77
CA ASP A 191 -5.67 8.65 -1.57
C ASP A 191 -4.72 7.54 -2.02
N TYR A 192 -3.53 7.89 -2.50
CA TYR A 192 -2.55 6.93 -3.01
C TYR A 192 -1.89 6.14 -1.88
N GLU A 193 -1.58 6.82 -0.78
CA GLU A 193 -0.84 6.25 0.34
C GLU A 193 -1.69 5.24 1.12
N PHE A 194 -2.98 5.53 1.34
CA PHE A 194 -3.88 4.72 2.16
C PHE A 194 -4.92 3.92 1.36
N ALA A 195 -4.69 3.68 0.08
CA ALA A 195 -5.56 2.80 -0.68
C ALA A 195 -5.76 1.45 0.05
N PHE A 196 -7.01 1.14 0.39
CA PHE A 196 -7.44 -0.06 1.14
C PHE A 196 -6.87 -0.19 2.56
N GLU A 197 -6.73 0.95 3.25
CA GLU A 197 -6.49 1.12 4.68
C GLU A 197 -7.58 2.04 5.24
#